data_AF-A0A934HC88-F1
#
_entry.id   AF-A0A934HC88-F1
#
_cell.length_a   1.000
_cell.length_b   1.000
_cell.length_c   1.000
_cell.angle_alpha   90.00
_cell.angle_beta   90.00
_cell.angle_gamma   90.00
#
_symmetry.space_group_name_H-M   'P 1'
#
loop_
_entity.id
_entity.type
_entity.pdbx_description
1 polymer ?
#
loop_
_entity_poly.entity_id
_entity_poly.type
_entity_poly.pdbx_seq_one_letter_code
_entity_poly.pdbx_strand_id
1 'polypeptide(L)'
;MRRLILSGSLILTLALVFGLPGYAPVEAVSFATGVALSSYSDCTSPAGLDLSMSADATPTTEGGIATTEDGTTLMSFEQGTGFASFSGTFTGYNFASPAWSVPAGTIVGLYAYIGQPMASATSANTIEWFVAYNCSTQQIVASCYGDYGNCPQSAVGLGSSPSPDATGASLVPGPDMVPIPDTAVVGAFVVTTPIYFAPDSGAASTVVMEAGKTAWVFGLDATGQFYKVVLAGKYFWVPVNTMGPNFDNVWLGRPLPTVVVS
;
A
#
# COMPACT_ATOMS: atom_id res chain seq x y z
N MET A 1 -1.18 -82.90 -48.22
CA MET A 1 -1.77 -81.56 -48.38
C MET A 1 -1.79 -80.85 -47.03
N ARG A 2 -0.91 -79.86 -46.84
CA ARG A 2 -0.78 -79.03 -45.63
C ARG A 2 -1.93 -78.01 -45.58
N ARG A 3 -2.69 -77.95 -44.48
CA ARG A 3 -3.57 -76.81 -44.17
C ARG A 3 -2.84 -75.89 -43.21
N LEU A 4 -2.56 -74.66 -43.67
CA LEU A 4 -2.00 -73.57 -42.87
C LEU A 4 -3.06 -73.05 -41.89
N ILE A 5 -2.63 -72.87 -40.64
CA ILE A 5 -3.34 -72.17 -39.57
C ILE A 5 -3.01 -70.68 -39.73
N LEU A 6 -4.02 -69.82 -39.96
CA LEU A 6 -3.87 -68.36 -39.81
C LEU A 6 -4.50 -67.96 -38.47
N SER A 7 -3.66 -67.80 -37.44
CA SER A 7 -3.99 -67.09 -36.22
C SER A 7 -3.92 -65.58 -36.50
N GLY A 8 -5.08 -64.93 -36.57
CA GLY A 8 -5.18 -63.47 -36.63
C GLY A 8 -5.04 -62.88 -35.23
N SER A 9 -3.88 -62.31 -34.94
CA SER A 9 -3.65 -61.49 -33.74
C SER A 9 -4.34 -60.14 -33.90
N LEU A 10 -5.48 -59.95 -33.23
CA LEU A 10 -6.13 -58.66 -33.08
C LEU A 10 -5.36 -57.86 -32.02
N ILE A 11 -4.47 -56.96 -32.46
CA ILE A 11 -3.77 -56.02 -31.59
C ILE A 11 -4.75 -54.86 -31.30
N LEU A 12 -5.33 -54.87 -30.10
CA LEU A 12 -6.17 -53.80 -29.57
C LEU A 12 -5.27 -52.71 -28.99
N THR A 13 -4.98 -51.67 -29.77
CA THR A 13 -4.19 -50.51 -29.32
C THR A 13 -5.08 -49.59 -28.49
N LEU A 14 -5.06 -49.75 -27.17
CA LEU A 14 -5.74 -48.87 -26.22
C LEU A 14 -4.92 -47.58 -26.06
N ALA A 15 -5.27 -46.53 -26.80
CA ALA A 15 -4.67 -45.21 -26.66
C ALA A 15 -5.19 -44.54 -25.37
N LEU A 16 -4.40 -44.61 -24.30
CA LEU A 16 -4.66 -43.89 -23.05
C LEU A 16 -4.36 -42.41 -23.28
N VAL A 17 -5.38 -41.62 -23.63
CA VAL A 17 -5.29 -40.15 -23.67
C VAL A 17 -5.29 -39.66 -22.22
N PHE A 18 -4.09 -39.48 -21.65
CA PHE A 18 -3.93 -38.71 -20.42
C PHE A 18 -4.30 -37.26 -20.74
N GLY A 19 -5.53 -36.86 -20.39
CA GLY A 19 -5.95 -35.47 -20.39
C GLY A 19 -5.13 -34.72 -19.35
N LEU A 20 -4.03 -34.11 -19.77
CA LEU A 20 -3.35 -33.11 -18.96
C LEU A 20 -4.35 -31.98 -18.72
N PRO A 21 -4.61 -31.57 -17.46
CA PRO A 21 -5.42 -30.38 -17.22
C PRO A 21 -4.76 -29.23 -17.97
N GLY A 22 -5.49 -28.64 -18.91
CA GLY A 22 -5.03 -27.47 -19.64
C GLY A 22 -4.74 -26.38 -18.62
N TYR A 23 -3.46 -26.04 -18.45
CA TYR A 23 -3.06 -24.81 -17.77
C TYR A 23 -3.54 -23.67 -18.65
N ALA A 24 -4.71 -23.11 -18.33
CA ALA A 24 -5.07 -21.81 -18.85
C ALA A 24 -4.05 -20.81 -18.28
N PRO A 25 -3.33 -20.04 -19.10
CA PRO A 25 -2.48 -18.99 -18.58
C PRO A 25 -3.36 -18.06 -17.75
N VAL A 26 -2.95 -17.79 -16.50
CA VAL A 26 -3.54 -16.71 -15.71
C VAL A 26 -3.23 -15.44 -16.49
N GLU A 27 -4.26 -14.79 -17.03
CA GLU A 27 -4.05 -13.49 -17.68
C GLU A 27 -3.45 -12.56 -16.62
N ALA A 28 -2.32 -11.95 -16.94
CA ALA A 28 -1.73 -10.95 -16.09
C ALA A 28 -2.74 -9.79 -16.04
N VAL A 29 -3.25 -9.49 -14.85
CA VAL A 29 -4.18 -8.38 -14.61
C VAL A 29 -3.42 -7.26 -13.95
N SER A 30 -3.68 -6.03 -14.36
CA SER A 30 -3.16 -4.82 -13.72
C SER A 30 -3.84 -4.59 -12.36
N PHE A 31 -3.09 -4.36 -11.29
CA PHE A 31 -3.60 -4.03 -9.95
C PHE A 31 -2.70 -3.03 -9.21
N ALA A 32 -3.32 -2.16 -8.43
CA ALA A 32 -2.63 -1.23 -7.53
C ALA A 32 -2.31 -1.91 -6.19
N THR A 33 -1.12 -1.65 -5.63
CA THR A 33 -0.66 -2.23 -4.36
C THR A 33 -0.40 -1.19 -3.26
N GLY A 34 -0.35 0.09 -3.59
CA GLY A 34 -0.24 1.16 -2.59
C GLY A 34 -0.08 2.55 -3.22
N VAL A 35 -0.28 3.57 -2.38
CA VAL A 35 0.01 4.98 -2.69
C VAL A 35 0.65 5.66 -1.49
N ALA A 36 1.59 6.55 -1.76
CA ALA A 36 2.09 7.51 -0.79
C ALA A 36 2.19 8.91 -1.41
N LEU A 37 2.18 9.94 -0.56
CA LEU A 37 2.54 11.29 -0.96
C LEU A 37 4.05 11.34 -1.20
N SER A 38 4.50 11.81 -2.37
CA SER A 38 5.93 11.93 -2.66
C SER A 38 6.61 12.93 -1.71
N SER A 39 7.90 12.72 -1.43
CA SER A 39 8.67 13.58 -0.51
C SER A 39 8.87 15.02 -1.00
N TYR A 40 8.69 15.28 -2.29
CA TYR A 40 8.77 16.61 -2.87
C TYR A 40 7.44 17.35 -2.91
N SER A 41 6.33 16.70 -2.54
CA SER A 41 4.99 17.25 -2.67
C SER A 41 4.82 18.48 -1.79
N ASP A 42 4.62 19.63 -2.41
CA ASP A 42 4.35 20.88 -1.73
C ASP A 42 3.08 21.56 -2.26
N CYS A 43 2.77 22.74 -1.71
CA CYS A 43 1.64 23.55 -2.14
C CYS A 43 2.02 24.74 -3.03
N THR A 44 3.20 24.66 -3.63
CA THR A 44 3.75 25.63 -4.60
C THR A 44 4.12 24.99 -5.94
N SER A 45 3.75 23.72 -6.15
CA SER A 45 4.11 22.85 -7.26
C SER A 45 5.62 22.53 -7.31
N PRO A 46 6.00 21.25 -7.52
CA PRO A 46 5.12 20.13 -7.87
C PRO A 46 4.52 19.40 -6.66
N ALA A 47 3.29 18.89 -6.83
CA ALA A 47 2.75 17.83 -5.98
C ALA A 47 2.97 16.48 -6.67
N GLY A 48 3.12 15.40 -5.89
CA GLY A 48 3.44 14.09 -6.43
C GLY A 48 2.94 12.92 -5.62
N LEU A 49 2.81 11.78 -6.30
CA LEU A 49 2.48 10.49 -5.68
C LEU A 49 3.58 9.46 -5.96
N ASP A 50 3.81 8.59 -4.99
CA ASP A 50 4.57 7.36 -5.19
C ASP A 50 3.57 6.22 -5.35
N LEU A 51 3.53 5.65 -6.56
CA LEU A 51 2.52 4.68 -6.99
C LEU A 51 3.11 3.27 -6.95
N SER A 52 2.54 2.39 -6.13
CA SER A 52 2.92 0.97 -6.12
C SER A 52 1.89 0.15 -6.89
N MET A 53 2.36 -0.66 -7.84
CA MET A 53 1.48 -1.37 -8.78
C MET A 53 2.15 -2.59 -9.42
N SER A 54 1.32 -3.44 -10.02
CA SER A 54 1.70 -4.40 -11.05
C SER A 54 0.79 -4.18 -12.24
N ALA A 55 1.34 -3.75 -13.36
CA ALA A 55 0.64 -3.49 -14.62
C ALA A 55 1.01 -4.57 -15.64
N ASP A 56 0.00 -5.05 -16.36
CA ASP A 56 0.19 -5.92 -17.52
C ASP A 56 0.56 -5.09 -18.77
N ALA A 57 0.53 -5.69 -19.97
CA ALA A 57 0.91 -5.01 -21.21
C ALA A 57 -0.20 -4.13 -21.83
N THR A 58 -1.36 -4.02 -21.20
CA THR A 58 -2.56 -3.36 -21.75
C THR A 58 -2.74 -1.88 -21.43
N PRO A 59 -2.13 -1.28 -20.38
CA PRO A 59 -2.27 0.16 -20.17
C PRO A 59 -1.71 0.97 -21.33
N THR A 60 -2.52 1.89 -21.85
CA THR A 60 -2.18 2.79 -22.96
C THR A 60 -2.19 4.25 -22.52
N THR A 61 -2.82 4.55 -21.39
CA THR A 61 -3.06 5.90 -20.90
C THR A 61 -2.77 6.01 -19.42
N GLU A 62 -2.29 7.18 -19.03
CA GLU A 62 -2.23 7.63 -17.65
C GLU A 62 -2.85 9.01 -17.55
N GLY A 63 -3.34 9.35 -16.37
CA GLY A 63 -3.84 10.68 -16.12
C GLY A 63 -3.97 10.97 -14.65
N GLY A 64 -4.22 12.23 -14.36
CA GLY A 64 -4.41 12.67 -13.00
C GLY A 64 -5.17 13.97 -12.90
N ILE A 65 -5.79 14.18 -11.74
CA ILE A 65 -6.54 15.38 -11.38
C ILE A 65 -6.08 15.82 -10.00
N ALA A 66 -5.79 17.10 -9.84
CA ALA A 66 -5.59 17.73 -8.54
C ALA A 66 -6.76 18.67 -8.24
N THR A 67 -7.38 18.53 -7.07
CA THR A 67 -8.52 19.36 -6.63
C THR A 67 -8.37 19.82 -5.20
N THR A 68 -8.92 20.97 -4.86
CA THR A 68 -9.09 21.43 -3.48
C THR A 68 -10.39 20.91 -2.85
N GLU A 69 -10.52 21.09 -1.54
CA GLU A 69 -11.69 20.67 -0.74
C GLU A 69 -13.03 21.34 -1.10
N ASP A 70 -12.98 22.48 -1.79
CA ASP A 70 -14.14 23.16 -2.36
C ASP A 70 -14.49 22.69 -3.78
N GLY A 71 -13.68 21.78 -4.35
CA GLY A 71 -13.85 21.23 -5.69
C GLY A 71 -13.17 22.01 -6.81
N THR A 72 -12.37 23.04 -6.49
CA THR A 72 -11.59 23.74 -7.51
C THR A 72 -10.54 22.80 -8.10
N THR A 73 -10.60 22.56 -9.41
CA THR A 73 -9.57 21.80 -10.14
C THR A 73 -8.33 22.67 -10.32
N LEU A 74 -7.22 22.25 -9.72
CA LEU A 74 -5.90 22.90 -9.81
C LEU A 74 -5.19 22.51 -11.10
N MET A 75 -5.33 21.25 -11.50
CA MET A 75 -4.87 20.74 -12.79
C MET A 75 -5.54 19.41 -13.15
N SER A 76 -5.49 19.08 -14.42
CA SER A 76 -5.86 17.77 -14.95
C SER A 76 -5.00 17.44 -16.16
N PHE A 77 -4.63 16.18 -16.34
CA PHE A 77 -3.97 15.71 -17.54
C PHE A 77 -4.40 14.28 -17.89
N GLU A 78 -4.26 13.94 -19.16
CA GLU A 78 -4.38 12.59 -19.70
C GLU A 78 -3.35 12.47 -20.83
N GLN A 79 -2.52 11.42 -20.82
CA GLN A 79 -1.46 11.22 -21.80
C GLN A 79 -1.16 9.73 -22.03
N GLY A 80 -0.37 9.42 -23.06
CA GLY A 80 0.10 8.05 -23.28
C GLY A 80 1.01 7.59 -22.14
N THR A 81 0.91 6.32 -21.73
CA THR A 81 1.69 5.79 -20.61
C THR A 81 2.84 4.89 -21.04
N GLY A 82 3.91 4.88 -20.23
CA GLY A 82 5.02 3.94 -20.31
C GLY A 82 4.92 2.75 -19.36
N PHE A 83 3.81 2.61 -18.61
CA PHE A 83 3.67 1.60 -17.55
C PHE A 83 3.29 0.18 -18.01
N ALA A 84 3.30 -0.08 -19.32
CA ALA A 84 3.08 -1.43 -19.83
C ALA A 84 4.13 -2.42 -19.25
N SER A 85 3.65 -3.51 -18.64
CA SER A 85 4.48 -4.53 -17.96
C SER A 85 5.31 -4.02 -16.78
N PHE A 86 4.94 -2.89 -16.19
CA PHE A 86 5.62 -2.34 -15.01
C PHE A 86 5.23 -3.10 -13.74
N SER A 87 6.20 -3.40 -12.86
CA SER A 87 5.93 -3.95 -11.54
C SER A 87 6.88 -3.34 -10.52
N GLY A 88 6.34 -2.74 -9.47
CA GLY A 88 7.11 -2.06 -8.43
C GLY A 88 6.49 -0.75 -7.99
N THR A 89 7.33 0.16 -7.48
CA THR A 89 6.93 1.50 -7.06
C THR A 89 7.51 2.53 -8.02
N PHE A 90 6.63 3.31 -8.67
CA PHE A 90 7.03 4.48 -9.42
C PHE A 90 7.04 5.69 -8.50
N THR A 91 8.23 6.22 -8.24
CA THR A 91 8.42 7.41 -7.40
C THR A 91 8.25 8.67 -8.22
N GLY A 92 7.43 9.59 -7.70
CA GLY A 92 7.32 10.93 -8.25
C GLY A 92 6.40 11.07 -9.46
N TYR A 93 5.24 10.42 -9.43
CA TYR A 93 4.13 10.70 -10.34
C TYR A 93 3.64 12.14 -10.16
N ASN A 94 4.03 13.02 -11.09
CA ASN A 94 4.04 14.46 -10.88
C ASN A 94 2.76 15.15 -11.37
N PHE A 95 2.20 15.98 -10.50
CA PHE A 95 1.15 16.95 -10.76
C PHE A 95 1.78 18.34 -10.90
N ALA A 96 2.43 18.58 -12.04
CA ALA A 96 3.07 19.86 -12.34
C ALA A 96 2.10 20.78 -13.08
N SER A 97 1.76 21.91 -12.47
CA SER A 97 1.08 23.03 -13.14
C SER A 97 1.88 24.31 -12.90
N PRO A 98 2.21 25.09 -13.94
CA PRO A 98 3.07 26.27 -13.81
C PRO A 98 2.48 27.43 -12.99
N ALA A 99 1.23 27.30 -12.51
CA ALA A 99 0.52 28.36 -11.78
C ALA A 99 -0.26 27.86 -10.55
N TRP A 100 0.10 26.70 -9.98
CA TRP A 100 -0.46 26.26 -8.70
C TRP A 100 0.05 27.17 -7.58
N SER A 101 -0.86 27.83 -6.85
CA SER A 101 -0.59 28.45 -5.55
C SER A 101 -1.79 28.21 -4.65
N VAL A 102 -1.70 27.20 -3.79
CA VAL A 102 -2.80 26.83 -2.91
C VAL A 102 -2.60 27.49 -1.54
N PRO A 103 -3.62 28.14 -0.95
CA PRO A 103 -3.51 28.71 0.38
C PRO A 103 -3.06 27.69 1.44
N ALA A 104 -2.31 28.17 2.42
CA ALA A 104 -1.94 27.37 3.58
C ALA A 104 -3.20 26.83 4.29
N GLY A 105 -3.16 25.56 4.69
CA GLY A 105 -4.24 24.88 5.42
C GLY A 105 -5.30 24.22 4.53
N THR A 106 -5.36 24.54 3.23
CA THR A 106 -6.28 23.88 2.29
C THR A 106 -5.96 22.39 2.14
N ILE A 107 -6.98 21.53 2.10
CA ILE A 107 -6.81 20.14 1.69
C ILE A 107 -6.76 20.05 0.17
N VAL A 108 -5.71 19.38 -0.33
CA VAL A 108 -5.54 19.06 -1.74
C VAL A 108 -5.62 17.56 -1.95
N GLY A 109 -6.49 17.15 -2.88
CA GLY A 109 -6.62 15.78 -3.36
C GLY A 109 -5.88 15.58 -4.68
N LEU A 110 -5.08 14.54 -4.75
CA LEU A 110 -4.36 14.06 -5.93
C LEU A 110 -4.98 12.72 -6.33
N TYR A 111 -5.59 12.67 -7.51
CA TYR A 111 -6.13 11.47 -8.11
C TYR A 111 -5.26 11.08 -9.31
N ALA A 112 -4.89 9.81 -9.42
CA ALA A 112 -4.15 9.25 -10.55
C ALA A 112 -4.80 7.97 -11.04
N TYR A 113 -4.66 7.68 -12.34
CA TYR A 113 -5.03 6.39 -12.91
C TYR A 113 -4.08 5.97 -14.03
N ILE A 114 -3.97 4.65 -14.24
CA ILE A 114 -3.21 4.01 -15.31
C ILE A 114 -4.08 2.91 -15.91
N GLY A 115 -4.21 2.87 -17.24
CA GLY A 115 -5.07 1.92 -17.92
C GLY A 115 -5.51 2.41 -19.30
N GLN A 116 -6.82 2.48 -19.51
CA GLN A 116 -7.43 3.05 -20.71
C GLN A 116 -7.80 4.54 -20.53
N PRO A 117 -8.04 5.29 -21.62
CA PRO A 117 -8.59 6.64 -21.55
C PRO A 117 -9.85 6.69 -20.69
N MET A 118 -10.06 7.78 -19.96
CA MET A 118 -11.13 7.90 -18.96
C MET A 118 -12.52 7.63 -19.54
N ALA A 119 -12.75 7.98 -20.82
CA ALA A 119 -14.00 7.71 -21.53
C ALA A 119 -14.30 6.21 -21.74
N SER A 120 -13.30 5.35 -21.63
CA SER A 120 -13.37 3.88 -21.81
C SER A 120 -12.83 3.09 -20.61
N ALA A 121 -12.50 3.78 -19.51
CA ALA A 121 -11.97 3.16 -18.31
C ALA A 121 -13.04 2.33 -17.59
N THR A 122 -12.64 1.17 -17.10
CA THR A 122 -13.44 0.22 -16.33
C THR A 122 -12.58 -0.39 -15.24
N SER A 123 -13.18 -1.02 -14.23
CA SER A 123 -12.44 -1.73 -13.19
C SER A 123 -11.58 -2.89 -13.71
N ALA A 124 -11.86 -3.39 -14.93
CA ALA A 124 -11.11 -4.50 -15.53
C ALA A 124 -9.84 -4.07 -16.28
N ASN A 125 -9.71 -2.79 -16.62
CA ASN A 125 -8.65 -2.30 -17.51
C ASN A 125 -7.98 -1.00 -17.04
N THR A 126 -8.36 -0.49 -15.88
CA THR A 126 -7.81 0.71 -15.28
C THR A 126 -7.71 0.54 -13.77
N ILE A 127 -6.58 1.00 -13.23
CA ILE A 127 -6.29 1.06 -11.79
C ILE A 127 -6.11 2.52 -11.38
N GLU A 128 -6.37 2.81 -10.12
CA GLU A 128 -6.40 4.19 -9.61
C GLU A 128 -5.78 4.34 -8.22
N TRP A 129 -5.42 5.59 -7.91
CA TRP A 129 -4.87 6.01 -6.62
C TRP A 129 -5.42 7.39 -6.26
N PHE A 130 -5.59 7.63 -4.96
CA PHE A 130 -6.00 8.90 -4.41
C PHE A 130 -5.26 9.19 -3.11
N VAL A 131 -4.77 10.41 -2.95
CA VAL A 131 -4.29 10.95 -1.66
C VAL A 131 -4.83 12.36 -1.49
N ALA A 132 -5.43 12.63 -0.34
CA ALA A 132 -5.70 13.99 0.10
C ALA A 132 -4.78 14.37 1.27
N TYR A 133 -4.21 15.56 1.23
CA TYR A 133 -3.29 16.04 2.26
C TYR A 133 -3.49 17.52 2.58
N ASN A 134 -3.11 17.92 3.79
CA ASN A 134 -3.14 19.31 4.22
C ASN A 134 -1.92 20.09 3.74
N CYS A 135 -2.15 21.23 3.09
CA CYS A 135 -1.08 22.03 2.51
C CYS A 135 -0.08 22.65 3.48
N SER A 136 -0.43 22.82 4.75
CA SER A 136 0.46 23.36 5.77
C SER A 136 1.29 22.30 6.47
N THR A 137 0.72 21.12 6.71
CA THR A 137 1.35 20.08 7.53
C THR A 137 1.83 18.87 6.73
N GLN A 138 1.46 18.78 5.45
CA GLN A 138 1.61 17.58 4.62
C GLN A 138 0.96 16.31 5.23
N GLN A 139 0.10 16.47 6.23
CA GLN A 139 -0.62 15.37 6.84
C GLN A 139 -1.62 14.80 5.82
N ILE A 140 -1.51 13.50 5.55
CA ILE A 140 -2.47 12.76 4.74
C ILE A 140 -3.79 12.64 5.52
N VAL A 141 -4.88 13.17 4.96
CA VAL A 141 -6.22 13.11 5.56
C VAL A 141 -7.08 12.01 4.92
N ALA A 142 -6.74 11.56 3.72
CA ALA A 142 -7.35 10.39 3.08
C ALA A 142 -6.38 9.74 2.09
N SER A 143 -6.47 8.42 1.94
CA SER A 143 -5.73 7.67 0.93
C SER A 143 -6.57 6.48 0.43
N CYS A 144 -6.52 6.21 -0.86
CA CYS A 144 -7.20 5.08 -1.50
C CYS A 144 -6.38 4.61 -2.72
N TYR A 145 -6.47 3.34 -3.06
CA TYR A 145 -5.98 2.79 -4.32
C TYR A 145 -6.69 1.47 -4.62
N GLY A 146 -6.73 1.07 -5.89
CA GLY A 146 -7.35 -0.19 -6.29
C GLY A 146 -7.85 -0.17 -7.73
N ASP A 147 -8.89 -0.97 -7.99
CA ASP A 147 -9.59 -0.99 -9.27
C ASP A 147 -10.33 0.33 -9.50
N TYR A 148 -10.40 0.77 -10.76
CA TYR A 148 -11.07 2.01 -11.14
C TYR A 148 -12.54 2.11 -10.65
N GLY A 149 -12.89 3.27 -10.08
CA GLY A 149 -14.23 3.61 -9.60
C GLY A 149 -14.49 3.41 -8.11
N ASN A 150 -13.47 3.03 -7.33
CA ASN A 150 -13.55 2.82 -5.87
C ASN A 150 -12.99 3.99 -5.05
N CYS A 151 -12.12 4.81 -5.62
CA CYS A 151 -11.46 5.93 -4.99
C CYS A 151 -12.15 7.27 -5.30
N PRO A 152 -12.11 8.23 -4.38
CA PRO A 152 -12.50 9.60 -4.68
C PRO A 152 -11.65 10.15 -5.82
N GLN A 153 -12.28 10.85 -6.77
CA GLN A 153 -11.59 11.58 -7.83
C GLN A 153 -11.39 13.06 -7.47
N SER A 154 -11.81 13.46 -6.27
CA SER A 154 -11.76 14.85 -5.79
C SER A 154 -11.69 14.92 -4.26
N ALA A 155 -11.15 16.03 -3.75
CA ALA A 155 -11.11 16.37 -2.33
C ALA A 155 -12.41 17.02 -1.79
N VAL A 156 -13.44 17.21 -2.63
CA VAL A 156 -14.71 17.81 -2.22
C VAL A 156 -15.23 17.17 -0.93
N GLY A 157 -15.43 17.99 0.11
CA GLY A 157 -15.99 17.56 1.39
C GLY A 157 -15.00 16.91 2.36
N LEU A 158 -13.72 16.75 1.99
CA LEU A 158 -12.70 16.20 2.90
C LEU A 158 -12.18 17.23 3.92
N GLY A 159 -12.30 18.53 3.62
CA GLY A 159 -11.93 19.61 4.54
C GLY A 159 -12.92 19.87 5.69
N SER A 160 -14.08 19.19 5.68
CA SER A 160 -15.13 19.38 6.68
C SER A 160 -15.08 18.38 7.83
N SER A 161 -14.17 17.40 7.79
CA SER A 161 -13.98 16.53 8.93
C SER A 161 -13.33 17.36 10.03
N PRO A 162 -14.03 17.69 11.13
CA PRO A 162 -13.39 18.41 12.22
C PRO A 162 -12.20 17.56 12.64
N SER A 163 -11.01 18.15 12.60
CA SER A 163 -9.84 17.55 13.23
C SER A 163 -10.28 17.05 14.60
N PRO A 164 -10.18 15.74 14.91
CA PRO A 164 -10.56 15.23 16.21
C PRO A 164 -9.71 15.82 17.36
N ASP A 165 -8.73 16.67 17.07
CA ASP A 165 -7.75 17.20 18.02
C ASP A 165 -7.93 18.66 18.47
N ALA A 166 -9.06 19.31 18.22
CA ALA A 166 -9.30 20.65 18.81
C ALA A 166 -10.01 20.62 20.17
N THR A 167 -10.24 19.45 20.78
CA THR A 167 -10.77 19.37 22.15
C THR A 167 -10.16 18.19 22.88
N GLY A 168 -9.27 18.46 23.84
CA GLY A 168 -8.59 17.46 24.67
C GLY A 168 -9.55 16.62 25.52
N ALA A 169 -10.22 15.66 24.89
CA ALA A 169 -10.99 14.61 25.52
C ALA A 169 -10.41 13.27 25.07
N SER A 170 -9.55 12.73 25.93
CA SER A 170 -8.95 11.39 25.86
C SER A 170 -10.00 10.33 25.51
N LEU A 171 -9.92 9.76 24.30
CA LEU A 171 -10.70 8.59 23.94
C LEU A 171 -10.02 7.34 24.50
N VAL A 172 -10.77 6.58 25.30
CA VAL A 172 -10.34 5.33 25.90
C VAL A 172 -11.30 4.22 25.51
N PRO A 173 -10.84 3.26 24.70
CA PRO A 173 -11.24 1.87 24.90
C PRO A 173 -10.01 0.94 24.97
N GLY A 174 -9.76 0.38 26.17
CA GLY A 174 -8.76 -0.69 26.41
C GLY A 174 -8.26 -0.70 27.87
N PRO A 175 -8.08 -1.87 28.52
CA PRO A 175 -7.79 -1.97 29.96
C PRO A 175 -6.37 -1.56 30.39
N ASP A 176 -5.53 -1.04 29.50
CA ASP A 176 -4.26 -0.39 29.86
C ASP A 176 -3.98 0.72 28.83
N MET A 177 -4.27 1.96 29.25
CA MET A 177 -4.27 3.19 28.44
C MET A 177 -2.86 3.60 28.00
N VAL A 178 -2.35 2.97 26.93
CA VAL A 178 -1.14 3.44 26.27
C VAL A 178 -1.52 4.39 25.14
N PRO A 179 -1.20 5.69 25.22
CA PRO A 179 -1.36 6.61 24.11
C PRO A 179 -0.55 6.11 22.91
N ILE A 180 -1.22 5.89 21.78
CA ILE A 180 -0.58 5.53 20.51
C ILE A 180 -0.42 6.82 19.72
N PRO A 181 0.81 7.33 19.47
CA PRO A 181 1.01 8.53 18.68
C PRO A 181 0.70 8.26 17.21
N ASP A 182 0.32 9.30 16.47
CA ASP A 182 0.03 9.21 15.03
C ASP A 182 1.22 8.75 14.18
N THR A 183 2.43 8.85 14.73
CA THR A 183 3.66 8.33 14.10
C THR A 183 3.83 6.83 14.25
N ALA A 184 3.01 6.16 15.08
CA ALA A 184 3.10 4.72 15.25
C ALA A 184 2.53 3.98 14.03
N VAL A 185 3.13 2.85 13.70
CA VAL A 185 2.69 1.97 12.60
C VAL A 185 2.68 0.54 13.11
N VAL A 186 1.73 -0.29 12.68
CA VAL A 186 1.80 -1.72 12.98
C VAL A 186 2.85 -2.39 12.09
N GLY A 187 3.86 -2.97 12.71
CA GLY A 187 4.87 -3.79 12.06
C GLY A 187 4.61 -5.29 12.25
N ALA A 188 5.23 -6.10 11.40
CA ALA A 188 5.18 -7.55 11.46
C ALA A 188 6.52 -8.12 11.95
N PHE A 189 6.46 -9.15 12.80
CA PHE A 189 7.63 -9.91 13.21
C PHE A 189 8.06 -10.84 12.08
N VAL A 190 9.25 -10.62 11.51
CA VAL A 190 9.78 -11.44 10.40
C VAL A 190 10.55 -12.66 10.87
N VAL A 191 10.96 -12.67 12.14
CA VAL A 191 11.57 -13.81 12.82
C VAL A 191 11.06 -13.91 14.25
N THR A 192 11.01 -15.12 14.79
CA THR A 192 10.64 -15.36 16.20
C THR A 192 11.71 -14.78 17.12
N THR A 193 11.32 -13.96 18.09
CA THR A 193 12.25 -13.22 18.95
C THR A 193 11.73 -13.06 20.38
N PRO A 194 12.57 -13.06 21.42
CA PRO A 194 12.16 -12.59 22.74
C PRO A 194 11.80 -11.10 22.69
N ILE A 195 10.82 -10.69 23.49
CA ILE A 195 10.60 -9.26 23.78
C ILE A 195 11.46 -8.84 24.98
N TYR A 196 11.89 -7.58 25.00
CA TYR A 196 12.83 -7.05 25.97
C TYR A 196 12.16 -5.99 26.85
N PHE A 197 12.54 -5.94 28.13
CA PHE A 197 12.04 -4.93 29.07
C PHE A 197 12.73 -3.57 28.92
N ALA A 198 13.90 -3.54 28.28
CA ALA A 198 14.70 -2.36 27.96
C ALA A 198 15.40 -2.57 26.60
N PRO A 199 15.87 -1.52 25.90
CA PRO A 199 16.60 -1.66 24.63
C PRO A 199 18.04 -2.12 24.87
N ASP A 200 18.19 -3.29 25.47
CA ASP A 200 19.45 -3.87 25.90
C ASP A 200 19.40 -5.38 25.73
N SER A 201 20.45 -5.96 25.13
CA SER A 201 20.50 -7.41 24.84
C SER A 201 20.46 -8.31 26.08
N GLY A 202 20.80 -7.80 27.26
CA GLY A 202 20.69 -8.49 28.55
C GLY A 202 19.31 -8.37 29.20
N ALA A 203 18.40 -7.54 28.66
CA ALA A 203 17.07 -7.30 29.21
C ALA A 203 15.96 -8.18 28.60
N ALA A 204 16.34 -9.31 27.99
CA ALA A 204 15.40 -10.24 27.37
C ALA A 204 14.41 -10.79 28.41
N SER A 205 13.12 -10.80 28.07
CA SER A 205 12.10 -11.46 28.85
C SER A 205 11.97 -12.94 28.48
N THR A 206 11.17 -13.69 29.23
CA THR A 206 10.76 -15.06 28.88
C THR A 206 9.62 -15.12 27.86
N VAL A 207 9.05 -13.97 27.49
CA VAL A 207 7.97 -13.87 26.51
C VAL A 207 8.58 -13.81 25.12
N VAL A 208 8.14 -14.72 24.26
CA VAL A 208 8.61 -14.85 22.88
C VAL A 208 7.48 -14.44 21.95
N MET A 209 7.81 -13.57 21.00
CA MET A 209 6.93 -13.24 19.89
C MET A 209 7.26 -14.12 18.69
N GLU A 210 6.27 -14.83 18.17
CA GLU A 210 6.42 -15.68 16.99
C GLU A 210 6.50 -14.84 15.71
N ALA A 211 7.23 -15.35 14.71
CA ALA A 211 7.18 -14.80 13.36
C ALA A 211 5.73 -14.78 12.82
N GLY A 212 5.40 -13.75 12.04
CA GLY A 212 4.08 -13.51 11.47
C GLY A 212 3.08 -12.82 12.41
N LYS A 213 3.42 -12.60 13.68
CA LYS A 213 2.62 -11.74 14.58
C LYS A 213 2.87 -10.27 14.27
N THR A 214 2.02 -9.41 14.80
CA THR A 214 2.08 -7.96 14.58
C THR A 214 2.05 -7.19 15.90
N ALA A 215 2.65 -6.00 15.91
CA ALA A 215 2.60 -5.07 17.03
C ALA A 215 2.69 -3.62 16.53
N TRP A 216 2.11 -2.70 17.29
CA TRP A 216 2.33 -1.28 17.09
C TRP A 216 3.78 -0.91 17.42
N VAL A 217 4.47 -0.28 16.47
CA VAL A 217 5.84 0.20 16.55
C VAL A 217 5.84 1.71 16.66
N PHE A 218 6.57 2.24 17.64
CA PHE A 218 6.54 3.67 17.98
C PHE A 218 7.77 4.42 17.47
N GLY A 219 8.89 3.73 17.34
CA GLY A 219 10.18 4.34 16.99
C GLY A 219 11.35 3.48 17.46
N LEU A 220 12.54 4.02 17.28
CA LEU A 220 13.82 3.41 17.63
C LEU A 220 14.30 3.87 19.01
N ASP A 221 15.13 3.06 19.66
CA ASP A 221 15.94 3.55 20.78
C ASP A 221 17.05 4.49 20.28
N ALA A 222 17.77 5.13 21.20
CA ALA A 222 18.83 6.08 20.85
C ALA A 222 19.99 5.47 20.03
N THR A 223 20.20 4.15 20.11
CA THR A 223 21.23 3.43 19.33
C THR A 223 20.74 2.96 17.96
N GLY A 224 19.43 2.96 17.72
CA GLY A 224 18.82 2.42 16.51
C GLY A 224 18.86 0.89 16.43
N GLN A 225 19.09 0.19 17.54
CA GLN A 225 19.20 -1.27 17.58
C GLN A 225 17.88 -1.94 17.97
N PHE A 226 16.97 -1.22 18.64
CA PHE A 226 15.69 -1.73 19.11
C PHE A 226 14.53 -0.83 18.68
N TYR A 227 13.41 -1.45 18.32
CA TYR A 227 12.11 -0.80 18.21
C TYR A 227 11.37 -0.82 19.54
N LYS A 228 10.73 0.30 19.89
CA LYS A 228 9.74 0.35 20.97
C LYS A 228 8.39 -0.10 20.43
N VAL A 229 7.78 -1.07 21.10
CA VAL A 229 6.48 -1.63 20.74
C VAL A 229 5.51 -1.64 21.91
N VAL A 230 4.20 -1.68 21.64
CA VAL A 230 3.19 -1.94 22.67
C VAL A 230 2.54 -3.30 22.48
N LEU A 231 2.51 -4.09 23.56
CA LEU A 231 1.87 -5.39 23.64
C LEU A 231 1.06 -5.47 24.92
N ALA A 232 -0.22 -5.85 24.81
CA ALA A 232 -1.13 -5.94 25.97
C ALA A 232 -1.09 -4.69 26.88
N GLY A 233 -1.05 -3.49 26.28
CA GLY A 233 -1.04 -2.22 27.01
C GLY A 233 0.28 -1.91 27.75
N LYS A 234 1.39 -2.57 27.41
CA LYS A 234 2.71 -2.30 28.00
C LYS A 234 3.76 -2.10 26.92
N TYR A 235 4.72 -1.24 27.22
CA TYR A 235 5.86 -1.00 26.34
C TYR A 235 6.93 -2.07 26.50
N PHE A 236 7.43 -2.53 25.36
CA PHE A 236 8.54 -3.46 25.25
C PHE A 236 9.49 -3.01 24.14
N TRP A 237 10.62 -3.69 24.06
CA TRP A 237 11.64 -3.46 23.04
C TRP A 237 11.89 -4.74 22.25
N VAL A 238 12.15 -4.62 20.96
CA VAL A 238 12.49 -5.75 20.08
C VAL A 238 13.60 -5.35 19.12
N PRO A 239 14.56 -6.23 18.78
CA PRO A 239 15.65 -5.87 17.88
C PRO A 239 15.14 -5.45 16.50
N VAL A 240 15.75 -4.44 15.89
CA VAL A 240 15.30 -3.89 14.59
C VAL A 240 15.26 -4.94 13.48
N ASN A 241 16.22 -5.87 13.47
CA ASN A 241 16.29 -6.95 12.48
C ASN A 241 15.20 -8.03 12.65
N THR A 242 14.32 -7.90 13.65
CA THR A 242 13.23 -8.86 13.91
C THR A 242 11.87 -8.39 13.43
N MET A 243 11.76 -7.12 13.01
CA MET A 243 10.52 -6.54 12.50
C MET A 243 10.70 -5.97 11.10
N GLY A 244 9.61 -5.98 10.35
CA GLY A 244 9.48 -5.30 9.05
C GLY A 244 8.10 -4.67 8.88
N PRO A 245 7.89 -3.93 7.77
CA PRO A 245 6.58 -3.40 7.42
C PRO A 245 5.50 -4.49 7.38
N ASN A 246 4.28 -4.16 7.81
CA ASN A 246 3.13 -5.05 7.66
C ASN A 246 2.45 -4.79 6.31
N PHE A 247 2.44 -5.80 5.43
CA PHE A 247 1.94 -5.71 4.05
C PHE A 247 0.47 -6.13 3.89
N ASP A 248 -0.29 -6.23 4.98
CA ASP A 248 -1.73 -6.44 4.86
C ASP A 248 -2.46 -5.22 4.27
N ASN A 249 -3.73 -5.42 3.91
CA ASN A 249 -4.56 -4.40 3.26
C ASN A 249 -4.89 -3.19 4.15
N VAL A 250 -4.56 -3.23 5.45
CA VAL A 250 -4.79 -2.11 6.37
C VAL A 250 -3.53 -1.26 6.49
N TRP A 251 -2.36 -1.89 6.54
CA TRP A 251 -1.08 -1.23 6.83
C TRP A 251 -0.23 -0.97 5.59
N LEU A 252 -0.50 -1.63 4.47
CA LEU A 252 -0.01 -1.28 3.13
C LEU A 252 1.51 -1.23 3.01
N GLY A 253 2.23 -1.98 3.83
CA GLY A 253 3.69 -1.94 3.85
C GLY A 253 4.26 -0.59 4.29
N ARG A 254 3.51 0.22 5.05
CA ARG A 254 4.01 1.49 5.60
C ARG A 254 5.37 1.28 6.30
N PRO A 255 6.39 2.10 5.98
CA PRO A 255 7.70 1.99 6.61
C PRO A 255 7.61 2.06 8.14
N LEU A 256 8.45 1.29 8.82
CA LEU A 256 8.52 1.34 10.29
C LEU A 256 9.07 2.70 10.75
N PRO A 257 8.58 3.27 11.86
CA PRO A 257 9.03 4.57 12.34
C PRO A 257 10.51 4.58 12.69
N THR A 258 11.23 5.60 12.23
CA THR A 258 12.67 5.80 12.50
C THR A 258 12.96 6.89 13.53
N VAL A 259 11.92 7.52 14.09
CA VAL A 259 12.04 8.51 15.15
C VAL A 259 12.59 7.86 16.43
N VAL A 260 13.52 8.54 17.11
CA VAL A 260 14.06 8.08 18.39
C VAL A 260 13.05 8.33 19.51
N VAL A 261 12.80 7.31 20.33
CA VAL A 261 11.86 7.33 21.46
C VAL A 261 12.53 6.82 22.75
N SER A 262 12.07 7.33 23.89
CA SER A 262 12.50 6.92 25.25
C SER A 262 11.47 6.05 25.92
#